data_AF-A0A661XYP0-F1
#
_entry.id   AF-A0A661XYP0-F1
#
_cell.length_a   1.000
_cell.length_b   1.000
_cell.length_c   1.000
_cell.angle_alpha   90.00
_cell.angle_beta   90.00
_cell.angle_gamma   90.00
#
_symmetry.space_group_name_H-M   'P 1'
#
loop_
_entity.id
_entity.type
_entity.pdbx_description
1 polymer ?
#
loop_
_entity_poly.entity_id
_entity_poly.type
_entity_poly.pdbx_seq_one_letter_code
_entity_poly.pdbx_strand_id
1 'polypeptide(L)'
;MIVKALQQADLFKEKIIESPDVKQLKQIISLIDYTTLNDIDSIESVTKWVKESQLLIEKSGVNFGGWCTYAEFATLVKSLRGFAPVSIAVVSGNFPSGKAVTELKVSESVLAEQAGADEIDVVINKG
;
A
#
# COMPACT_ATOMS: atom_id res chain seq x y z
N MET A 1 -20.84 -24.23 15.71
CA MET A 1 -20.03 -23.17 15.08
C MET A 1 -18.56 -23.29 15.46
N ILE A 2 -18.22 -23.28 16.76
CA ILE A 2 -16.83 -23.40 17.26
C ILE A 2 -16.13 -24.70 16.84
N VAL A 3 -16.80 -25.86 16.95
CA VAL A 3 -16.21 -27.15 16.55
C VAL A 3 -15.83 -27.21 15.07
N LYS A 4 -16.66 -26.62 14.19
CA LYS A 4 -16.34 -26.50 12.75
C LYS A 4 -15.15 -25.56 12.51
N ALA A 5 -15.09 -24.44 13.24
CA ALA A 5 -13.96 -23.51 13.13
C ALA A 5 -12.64 -24.16 13.57
N LEU A 6 -12.67 -24.99 14.63
CA LEU A 6 -11.50 -25.75 15.09
C LEU A 6 -11.06 -26.81 14.07
N GLN A 7 -11.99 -27.60 13.52
CA GLN A 7 -11.69 -28.55 12.45
C GLN A 7 -11.08 -27.88 11.22
N GLN A 8 -11.56 -26.69 10.87
CA GLN A 8 -11.06 -25.95 9.71
C GLN A 8 -9.66 -25.36 10.00
N ALA A 9 -9.39 -24.92 11.23
CA ALA A 9 -8.06 -24.50 11.65
C ALA A 9 -7.03 -25.63 11.60
N ASP A 10 -7.42 -26.86 11.97
CA ASP A 10 -6.54 -28.03 11.87
C ASP A 10 -6.24 -28.40 10.40
N LEU A 11 -7.24 -28.30 9.50
CA LEU A 11 -7.02 -28.46 8.05
C LEU A 11 -6.07 -27.40 7.47
N PHE A 12 -6.07 -26.17 8.00
CA PHE A 12 -5.13 -25.12 7.59
C PHE A 12 -3.71 -25.38 8.11
N LYS A 13 -3.55 -25.99 9.29
CA LYS A 13 -2.22 -26.40 9.81
C LYS A 13 -1.60 -27.52 8.97
N GLU A 14 -2.42 -28.42 8.44
CA GLU A 14 -1.96 -29.54 7.60
C GLU A 14 -1.67 -29.15 6.16
N LYS A 15 -2.14 -27.98 5.70
CA LYS A 15 -1.70 -27.42 4.43
C LYS A 15 -0.24 -26.97 4.56
N ILE A 16 0.66 -27.88 4.18
CA ILE A 16 2.05 -27.56 3.86
C ILE A 16 2.00 -26.61 2.65
N ILE A 17 2.06 -25.31 2.92
CA ILE A 17 2.38 -24.33 1.88
C ILE A 17 3.87 -24.53 1.66
N GLU A 18 4.25 -25.08 0.50
CA GLU A 18 5.65 -25.11 0.10
C GLU A 18 6.22 -23.70 0.23
N SER A 19 7.31 -23.56 0.98
CA SER A 19 7.96 -22.28 1.14
C SER A 19 8.34 -21.76 -0.25
N PRO A 20 7.90 -20.54 -0.62
CA PRO A 20 8.21 -20.00 -1.92
C PRO A 20 9.73 -19.91 -2.10
N ASP A 21 10.19 -20.29 -3.28
CA ASP A 21 11.60 -20.13 -3.63
C ASP A 21 11.97 -18.64 -3.76
N VAL A 22 13.27 -18.35 -3.91
CA VAL A 22 13.75 -16.97 -4.01
C VAL A 22 13.12 -16.22 -5.19
N LYS A 23 12.83 -16.88 -6.31
CA LYS A 23 12.22 -16.25 -7.48
C LYS A 23 10.77 -15.86 -7.19
N GLN A 24 10.01 -16.76 -6.55
CA GLN A 24 8.63 -16.51 -6.13
C GLN A 24 8.57 -15.39 -5.09
N LEU A 25 9.50 -15.37 -4.11
CA LEU A 25 9.60 -14.29 -3.13
C LEU A 25 9.88 -12.94 -3.80
N LYS A 26 10.81 -12.89 -4.75
CA LYS A 26 11.09 -11.66 -5.53
C LYS A 26 9.86 -11.20 -6.32
N GLN A 27 9.14 -12.14 -6.94
CA GLN A 27 7.91 -11.82 -7.64
C GLN A 27 6.85 -11.26 -6.68
N ILE A 28 6.68 -11.86 -5.50
CA ILE A 28 5.75 -11.36 -4.48
C ILE A 28 6.12 -9.92 -4.09
N ILE A 29 7.39 -9.64 -3.82
CA ILE A 29 7.85 -8.27 -3.49
C ILE A 29 7.49 -7.28 -4.60
N SER A 30 7.64 -7.67 -5.87
CA SER A 30 7.27 -6.79 -7.00
C SER A 30 5.78 -6.54 -7.18
N LEU A 31 4.93 -7.23 -6.43
CA LEU A 31 3.48 -7.07 -6.43
C LEU A 31 2.96 -6.41 -5.15
N ILE A 32 3.85 -6.01 -4.24
CA ILE A 32 3.49 -5.37 -2.98
C ILE A 32 3.40 -3.86 -3.19
N ASP A 33 2.29 -3.28 -2.72
CA ASP A 33 2.23 -1.87 -2.38
C ASP A 33 2.76 -1.69 -0.97
N TYR A 34 4.00 -1.23 -0.89
CA TYR A 34 4.62 -0.96 0.40
C TYR A 34 3.91 0.26 0.98
N THR A 35 3.28 0.11 2.15
CA THR A 35 2.26 1.06 2.63
C THR A 35 2.63 1.69 3.98
N THR A 36 2.38 2.99 4.14
CA THR A 36 2.28 3.65 5.45
C THR A 36 1.04 4.54 5.50
N LEU A 37 0.16 4.27 6.46
CA LEU A 37 -1.13 4.95 6.66
C LEU A 37 -1.41 5.09 8.16
N ASN A 38 -0.44 5.62 8.92
CA ASN A 38 -0.65 5.85 10.36
C ASN A 38 -1.22 7.25 10.59
N ASP A 39 -2.09 7.37 11.60
CA ASP A 39 -2.70 8.66 11.99
C ASP A 39 -1.68 9.72 12.43
N ILE A 40 -0.45 9.31 12.71
CA ILE A 40 0.66 10.16 13.17
C ILE A 40 1.78 10.28 12.12
N ASP A 41 1.55 9.82 10.88
CA ASP A 41 2.53 10.00 9.82
C ASP A 41 2.80 11.52 9.64
N SER A 42 4.08 11.87 9.65
CA SER A 42 4.62 13.20 9.41
C SER A 42 5.57 13.20 8.21
N ILE A 43 5.92 14.39 7.72
CA ILE A 43 6.94 14.56 6.66
C ILE A 43 8.23 13.81 6.99
N GLU A 44 8.70 13.89 8.24
CA GLU A 44 9.92 13.21 8.69
C GLU A 44 9.76 11.69 8.66
N SER A 45 8.64 11.17 9.17
CA SER A 45 8.39 9.73 9.21
C SER A 45 8.25 9.13 7.80
N VAL A 46 7.53 9.81 6.90
CA VAL A 46 7.34 9.37 5.52
C VAL A 46 8.65 9.49 4.74
N THR A 47 9.43 10.54 4.97
CA THR A 47 10.77 10.68 4.36
C THR A 47 11.68 9.54 4.79
N LYS A 48 11.68 9.18 6.07
CA LYS A 48 12.44 8.05 6.60
C LYS A 48 11.97 6.74 5.96
N TRP A 49 10.67 6.53 5.90
CA TRP A 49 10.05 5.35 5.32
C TRP A 49 10.39 5.16 3.82
N VAL A 50 10.39 6.24 3.01
CA VAL A 50 10.83 6.19 1.60
C VAL A 50 12.31 5.83 1.48
N LYS A 51 13.17 6.35 2.36
CA LYS A 51 14.61 6.00 2.33
C LYS A 51 14.84 4.54 2.72
N GLU A 52 14.09 4.04 3.70
CA GLU A 52 14.15 2.63 4.10
C GLU A 52 13.67 1.71 2.98
N SER A 53 12.59 2.07 2.27
CA SER A 53 12.12 1.30 1.12
C SER A 53 13.13 1.28 -0.02
N GLN A 54 13.79 2.40 -0.34
CA GLN A 54 14.88 2.44 -1.32
C GLN A 54 16.06 1.55 -0.93
N LEU A 55 16.44 1.53 0.36
CA LEU A 55 17.48 0.64 0.86
C LEU A 55 17.09 -0.85 0.74
N LEU A 56 15.81 -1.18 0.95
CA LEU A 56 15.30 -2.54 0.73
C LEU A 56 15.37 -2.93 -0.75
N ILE A 57 15.03 -2.01 -1.65
CA ILE A 57 15.16 -2.21 -3.10
C ILE A 57 16.62 -2.47 -3.47
N GLU A 58 17.55 -1.64 -2.98
CA GLU A 58 18.98 -1.80 -3.25
C GLU A 58 19.51 -3.16 -2.76
N LYS A 59 19.13 -3.57 -1.54
CA LYS A 59 19.56 -4.85 -0.96
C LYS A 59 18.97 -6.07 -1.65
N SER A 60 17.71 -6.00 -2.08
CA SER A 60 16.99 -7.12 -2.68
C SER A 60 17.17 -7.22 -4.20
N GLY A 61 17.50 -6.11 -4.85
CA GLY A 61 17.51 -5.95 -6.30
C GLY A 61 16.11 -6.03 -6.93
N VAL A 62 15.05 -5.75 -6.16
CA VAL A 62 13.66 -5.84 -6.60
C VAL A 62 12.89 -4.59 -6.17
N ASN A 63 12.15 -4.00 -7.10
CA ASN A 63 11.26 -2.88 -6.83
C ASN A 63 9.94 -3.39 -6.25
N PHE A 64 9.30 -2.58 -5.41
CA PHE A 64 7.89 -2.76 -5.04
C PHE A 64 6.98 -2.46 -6.24
N GLY A 65 5.74 -2.92 -6.19
CA GLY A 65 4.71 -2.52 -7.16
C GLY A 65 4.42 -1.03 -7.03
N GLY A 66 4.16 -0.60 -5.79
CA GLY A 66 3.92 0.79 -5.46
C GLY A 66 4.33 1.17 -4.04
N TRP A 67 4.27 2.48 -3.78
CA TRP A 67 4.30 3.09 -2.46
C TRP A 67 2.95 3.70 -2.17
N CYS A 68 2.24 3.20 -1.16
CA CYS A 68 0.92 3.68 -0.78
C CYS A 68 0.99 4.54 0.49
N THR A 69 0.53 5.79 0.41
CA THR A 69 0.46 6.72 1.55
C THR A 69 -0.85 7.49 1.61
N TYR A 70 -1.03 8.34 2.62
CA TYR A 70 -2.09 9.36 2.57
C TYR A 70 -1.82 10.34 1.42
N ALA A 71 -2.91 10.85 0.81
CA ALA A 71 -2.86 11.74 -0.34
C ALA A 71 -2.04 13.02 -0.08
N GLU A 72 -2.01 13.52 1.16
CA GLU A 72 -1.24 14.71 1.54
C GLU A 72 0.28 14.54 1.31
N PHE A 73 0.78 13.29 1.33
CA PHE A 73 2.20 13.00 1.13
C PHE A 73 2.56 12.74 -0.33
N ALA A 74 1.61 12.71 -1.27
CA ALA A 74 1.88 12.38 -2.68
C ALA A 74 3.02 13.24 -3.28
N THR A 75 2.96 14.55 -3.09
CA THR A 75 4.00 15.48 -3.58
C THR A 75 5.38 15.19 -2.96
N LEU A 76 5.41 14.90 -1.65
CA LEU A 76 6.64 14.56 -0.95
C LEU A 76 7.24 13.25 -1.48
N VAL A 77 6.43 12.20 -1.55
CA VAL A 77 6.85 10.88 -2.04
C VAL A 77 7.32 10.99 -3.49
N LYS A 78 6.61 11.75 -4.34
CA LYS A 78 7.03 12.03 -5.72
C LYS A 78 8.38 12.71 -5.81
N SER A 79 8.63 13.70 -4.95
CA SER A 79 9.93 14.37 -4.87
C SER A 79 11.04 13.42 -4.44
N LEU A 80 10.77 12.51 -3.49
CA LEU A 80 11.77 11.60 -2.94
C LEU A 80 12.02 10.36 -3.82
N ARG A 81 11.01 9.92 -4.59
CA ARG A 81 11.10 8.79 -5.52
C ARG A 81 12.20 9.00 -6.57
N GLY A 82 12.34 10.22 -7.08
CA GLY A 82 13.24 10.51 -8.19
C GLY A 82 12.90 9.64 -9.40
N PHE A 83 13.86 8.84 -9.86
CA PHE A 83 13.72 7.93 -11.00
C PHE A 83 13.47 6.46 -10.61
N ALA A 84 13.21 6.17 -9.33
CA ALA A 84 12.88 4.81 -8.92
C ALA A 84 11.60 4.34 -9.63
N PRO A 85 11.59 3.16 -10.26
CA PRO A 85 10.45 2.64 -11.02
C PRO A 85 9.42 2.01 -10.08
N VAL A 86 8.87 2.82 -9.17
CA VAL A 86 7.85 2.42 -8.18
C VAL A 86 6.64 3.36 -8.34
N SER A 87 5.44 2.82 -8.51
CA SER A 87 4.21 3.63 -8.60
C SER A 87 3.96 4.36 -7.28
N ILE A 88 3.32 5.53 -7.33
CA ILE A 88 2.84 6.24 -6.14
C ILE A 88 1.34 6.02 -6.04
N ALA A 89 0.93 5.19 -5.10
CA ALA A 89 -0.47 4.99 -4.76
C ALA A 89 -0.85 5.89 -3.57
N VAL A 90 -2.09 6.33 -3.52
CA VAL A 90 -2.65 6.96 -2.32
C VAL A 90 -4.07 6.52 -2.07
N VAL A 91 -4.49 6.58 -0.81
CA VAL A 91 -5.88 6.32 -0.44
C VAL A 91 -6.75 7.56 -0.61
N SER A 92 -8.01 7.34 -1.00
CA SER A 92 -9.02 8.38 -1.20
C SER A 92 -10.43 7.88 -0.86
N GLY A 93 -11.44 8.73 -0.97
CA GLY A 93 -12.83 8.37 -0.78
C GLY A 93 -13.28 8.44 0.67
N ASN A 94 -12.71 9.36 1.46
CA ASN A 94 -12.87 9.44 2.91
C ASN A 94 -12.37 8.16 3.60
N PHE A 95 -11.14 7.75 3.26
CA PHE A 95 -10.45 6.65 3.92
C PHE A 95 -10.33 6.94 5.44
N PRO A 96 -10.52 5.94 6.31
CA PRO A 96 -10.89 4.56 6.01
C PRO A 96 -12.40 4.33 5.91
N SER A 97 -13.23 5.33 6.24
CA SER A 97 -14.67 5.14 6.44
C SER A 97 -15.47 4.91 5.16
N GLY A 98 -15.09 5.53 4.05
CA GLY A 98 -15.85 5.47 2.80
C GLY A 98 -17.19 6.23 2.84
N LYS A 99 -17.51 6.97 3.92
CA LYS A 99 -18.88 7.48 4.15
C LYS A 99 -19.17 8.87 3.58
N ALA A 100 -18.18 9.52 2.98
CA ALA A 100 -18.41 10.82 2.35
C ALA A 100 -19.33 10.71 1.13
N VAL A 101 -19.98 11.82 0.78
CA VAL A 101 -20.75 11.93 -0.45
C VAL A 101 -19.83 11.83 -1.67
N THR A 102 -20.35 11.31 -2.78
CA THR A 102 -19.58 11.04 -4.01
C THR A 102 -18.77 12.24 -4.49
N GLU A 103 -19.34 13.45 -4.42
CA GLU A 103 -18.66 14.68 -4.86
C GLU A 103 -17.37 14.98 -4.09
N LEU A 104 -17.35 14.72 -2.78
CA LEU A 104 -16.15 14.87 -1.97
C LEU A 104 -15.11 13.81 -2.33
N LYS A 105 -15.52 12.56 -2.58
CA LYS A 105 -14.61 11.49 -2.99
C LYS A 105 -13.94 11.80 -4.32
N VAL A 106 -14.72 12.26 -5.30
CA VAL A 106 -14.20 12.67 -6.62
C VAL A 106 -13.20 13.81 -6.46
N SER A 107 -13.54 14.83 -5.66
CA SER A 107 -12.65 15.97 -5.43
C SER A 107 -11.34 15.54 -4.77
N GLU A 108 -11.41 14.68 -3.75
CA GLU A 108 -10.23 14.12 -3.08
C GLU A 108 -9.34 13.34 -4.05
N SER A 109 -9.91 12.52 -4.93
CA SER A 109 -9.16 11.77 -5.95
C SER A 109 -8.50 12.67 -6.99
N VAL A 110 -9.19 13.72 -7.45
CA VAL A 110 -8.62 14.71 -8.40
C VAL A 110 -7.45 15.47 -7.76
N LEU A 111 -7.57 15.87 -6.50
CA LEU A 111 -6.49 16.55 -5.79
C LEU A 111 -5.26 15.63 -5.61
N ALA A 112 -5.48 14.35 -5.34
CA ALA A 112 -4.42 13.36 -5.24
C ALA A 112 -3.68 13.14 -6.58
N GLU A 113 -4.42 13.02 -7.69
CA GLU A 113 -3.85 12.96 -9.04
C GLU A 113 -2.99 14.19 -9.33
N GLN A 114 -3.50 15.39 -9.04
CA GLN A 114 -2.78 16.66 -9.24
C GLN A 114 -1.52 16.75 -8.39
N ALA A 115 -1.55 16.21 -7.16
CA ALA A 115 -0.37 16.08 -6.30
C ALA A 115 0.64 15.04 -6.81
N GLY A 116 0.25 14.25 -7.82
CA GLY A 116 1.14 13.38 -8.57
C GLY A 116 1.12 11.92 -8.14
N ALA A 117 0.02 11.45 -7.54
CA ALA A 117 -0.25 10.03 -7.43
C ALA A 117 -0.44 9.40 -8.82
N ASP A 118 0.11 8.21 -9.01
CA ASP A 118 -0.07 7.39 -10.21
C ASP A 118 -1.30 6.47 -10.07
N GLU A 119 -1.67 6.12 -8.83
CA GLU A 119 -2.75 5.19 -8.50
C GLU A 119 -3.60 5.75 -7.33
N ILE A 120 -4.92 5.58 -7.39
CA ILE A 120 -5.87 6.09 -6.37
C ILE A 120 -6.73 4.94 -5.83
N ASP A 121 -6.53 4.61 -4.55
CA ASP A 121 -7.26 3.57 -3.83
C ASP A 121 -8.48 4.16 -3.12
N VAL A 122 -9.62 4.15 -3.82
CA VAL A 122 -10.87 4.73 -3.31
C VAL A 122 -11.61 3.77 -2.38
N VAL A 123 -11.98 4.23 -1.18
CA VAL A 123 -12.90 3.49 -0.31
C VAL A 123 -14.35 3.60 -0.79
N ILE A 124 -14.92 2.46 -1.18
CA ILE A 124 -16.32 2.33 -1.56
C ILE A 124 -17.17 2.14 -0.29
N ASN A 125 -18.30 2.87 -0.21
CA ASN A 125 -19.28 2.65 0.85
C ASN A 125 -20.01 1.31 0.61
N LYS A 126 -19.96 0.40 1.57
CA LYS A 126 -20.57 -0.95 1.47
C LYS A 126 -22.02 -1.01 1.97
N GLY A 127 -22.58 0.07 2.52
CA GLY A 127 -23.92 0.12 3.13
C GLY A 127 -23.88 0.65 4.56
#